data_AF-A0A2M7TXZ7-F1
#
_entry.id   AF-A0A2M7TXZ7-F1
#
_cell.length_a   1.000
_cell.length_b   1.000
_cell.length_c   1.000
_cell.angle_alpha   90.00
_cell.angle_beta   90.00
_cell.angle_gamma   90.00
#
_symmetry.space_group_name_H-M   'P 1'
#
loop_
_entity.id
_entity.type
_entity.pdbx_description
1 polymer ?
#
loop_
_entity_poly.entity_id
_entity_poly.type
_entity_poly.pdbx_seq_one_letter_code
_entity_poly.pdbx_strand_id
1 'polypeptide(L)'
;TFRFLEPLTAWASHRALGITFGVAALVHIFSLLFDHFVAFNIWQLLVPWLSTHKPVTIFGVHLGSLYVALGVLSFYLAALTIIVSLLWIEKKPRLWKITHLIAYVIIAFVFVHALFLGTDLAHGFWRWLWIVSGAGVAIAILHRLWRARTV
;
A
#
# COMPACT_ATOMS: atom_id res chain seq x y z
N THR A 1 24.55 -1.24 8.31
CA THR A 1 25.69 -0.80 7.49
C THR A 1 25.14 -0.17 6.22
N PHE A 2 25.37 1.14 6.05
CA PHE A 2 24.94 1.92 4.90
C PHE A 2 26.02 1.83 3.82
N ARG A 3 25.92 0.85 2.92
CA ARG A 3 26.98 0.55 1.94
C ARG A 3 26.87 1.36 0.64
N PHE A 4 25.68 1.92 0.37
CA PHE A 4 25.35 2.54 -0.94
C PHE A 4 24.94 4.02 -0.85
N LEU A 5 24.43 4.47 0.31
CA LEU A 5 24.01 5.85 0.53
C LEU A 5 24.42 6.25 1.95
N GLU A 6 24.92 7.47 2.13
CA GLU A 6 25.19 8.03 3.46
C GLU A 6 23.91 8.00 4.33
N PRO A 7 23.99 7.79 5.66
CA PRO A 7 22.80 7.69 6.51
C PRO A 7 21.81 8.85 6.38
N LEU A 8 22.32 10.08 6.26
CA LEU A 8 21.48 11.28 6.10
C LEU A 8 20.74 11.25 4.76
N THR A 9 21.45 10.96 3.68
CA THR A 9 20.87 10.80 2.33
C THR A 9 19.86 9.66 2.30
N ALA A 10 20.18 8.51 2.88
CA ALA A 10 19.27 7.37 2.93
C ALA A 10 17.96 7.70 3.68
N TRP A 11 18.05 8.41 4.81
CA TRP A 11 16.88 8.89 5.54
C TRP A 11 16.07 9.92 4.73
N ALA A 12 16.74 10.90 4.12
CA ALA A 12 16.10 11.92 3.30
C ALA A 12 15.40 11.31 2.07
N SER A 13 16.05 10.37 1.39
CA SER A 13 15.48 9.63 0.26
C SER A 13 14.27 8.80 0.69
N HIS A 14 14.34 8.10 1.84
CA HIS A 14 13.20 7.34 2.35
C HIS A 14 12.00 8.26 2.65
N ARG A 15 12.25 9.41 3.27
CA ARG A 15 11.22 10.42 3.53
C ARG A 15 10.61 10.95 2.23
N ALA A 16 11.44 11.29 1.24
CA ALA A 16 10.99 11.76 -0.06
C ALA A 16 10.11 10.71 -0.77
N LEU A 17 10.55 9.44 -0.79
CA LEU A 17 9.78 8.34 -1.37
C LEU A 17 8.42 8.14 -0.70
N GLY A 18 8.34 8.30 0.64
CA GLY A 18 7.07 8.25 1.36
C GLY A 18 6.10 9.37 0.96
N ILE A 19 6.61 10.58 0.76
CA ILE A 19 5.81 11.73 0.28
C ILE A 19 5.37 11.51 -1.16
N THR A 20 6.29 11.10 -2.05
CA THR A 20 5.99 10.80 -3.46
C THR A 20 4.93 9.71 -3.57
N PHE A 21 5.02 8.65 -2.75
CA PHE A 21 3.99 7.61 -2.68
C PHE A 21 2.63 8.19 -2.28
N GLY A 22 2.56 9.05 -1.27
CA GLY A 22 1.31 9.71 -0.87
C GLY A 22 0.70 10.56 -1.98
N VAL A 23 1.52 11.34 -2.68
CA VAL A 23 1.08 12.15 -3.84
C VAL A 23 0.61 11.25 -4.98
N ALA A 24 1.36 10.20 -5.32
CA ALA A 24 0.99 9.26 -6.36
C ALA A 24 -0.33 8.54 -6.04
N ALA A 25 -0.57 8.17 -4.78
CA ALA A 25 -1.83 7.58 -4.33
C ALA A 25 -3.01 8.57 -4.48
N LEU A 26 -2.82 9.85 -4.14
CA LEU A 26 -3.84 10.87 -4.36
C LEU A 26 -4.15 11.08 -5.84
N VAL A 27 -3.12 11.16 -6.68
CA VAL A 27 -3.28 11.28 -8.14
C VAL A 27 -4.02 10.06 -8.69
N HIS A 28 -3.64 8.86 -8.25
CA HIS A 28 -4.30 7.61 -8.63
C HIS A 28 -5.80 7.64 -8.28
N ILE A 29 -6.16 7.91 -7.02
CA ILE A 29 -7.55 7.97 -6.57
C ILE A 29 -8.33 9.06 -7.33
N PHE A 30 -7.73 10.25 -7.49
CA PHE A 30 -8.37 11.34 -8.21
C PHE A 30 -8.60 10.99 -9.68
N SER A 31 -7.65 10.30 -10.33
CA SER A 31 -7.80 9.88 -11.72
C SER A 31 -8.97 8.90 -11.94
N LEU A 32 -9.31 8.09 -10.93
CA LEU A 32 -10.44 7.15 -11.00
C LEU A 32 -11.81 7.84 -11.10
N LEU A 33 -11.92 9.11 -10.69
CA LEU A 33 -13.14 9.89 -10.88
C LEU A 33 -13.41 10.23 -12.36
N PHE A 34 -12.41 10.06 -13.22
CA PHE A 34 -12.48 10.32 -14.66
C PHE A 34 -12.39 9.04 -15.49
N ASP A 35 -12.50 7.87 -14.84
CA ASP A 35 -12.44 6.57 -15.51
C ASP A 35 -13.76 6.30 -16.26
N HIS A 36 -13.65 6.07 -17.58
CA HIS A 36 -14.80 5.77 -18.45
C HIS A 36 -15.20 4.28 -18.44
N PHE A 37 -14.33 3.39 -18.01
CA PHE A 37 -14.60 1.94 -17.92
C PHE A 37 -15.29 1.59 -16.61
N VAL A 38 -14.90 2.24 -15.51
CA VAL A 38 -15.50 2.06 -14.18
C VAL A 38 -15.89 3.40 -13.59
N ALA A 39 -17.19 3.72 -13.64
CA ALA A 39 -17.72 4.97 -13.14
C ALA A 39 -17.76 4.98 -11.59
N PHE A 40 -16.66 5.37 -10.96
CA PHE A 40 -16.60 5.59 -9.52
C PHE A 40 -17.12 6.97 -9.14
N ASN A 41 -17.90 7.04 -8.06
CA ASN A 41 -18.13 8.29 -7.35
C ASN A 41 -17.17 8.43 -6.14
N ILE A 42 -17.05 9.64 -5.62
CA ILE A 42 -16.12 9.94 -4.51
C ILE A 42 -16.36 9.09 -3.27
N TRP A 43 -17.62 8.75 -2.97
CA TRP A 43 -17.93 7.92 -1.80
C TRP A 43 -17.45 6.48 -1.99
N GLN A 44 -17.56 5.92 -3.19
CA GLN A 44 -17.06 4.58 -3.49
C GLN A 44 -15.53 4.47 -3.40
N LEU A 45 -14.82 5.60 -3.53
CA LEU A 45 -13.36 5.69 -3.39
C LEU A 45 -12.91 5.93 -1.94
N LEU A 46 -13.80 6.39 -1.07
CA LEU A 46 -13.51 6.69 0.33
C LEU A 46 -14.14 5.69 1.29
N VAL A 47 -15.24 5.03 0.95
CA VAL A 47 -15.91 4.09 1.87
C VAL A 47 -15.58 2.66 1.45
N PRO A 48 -14.84 1.89 2.28
CA PRO A 48 -14.57 0.48 2.01
C PRO A 48 -15.88 -0.28 1.79
N TRP A 49 -15.88 -1.21 0.83
CA TRP A 49 -17.05 -2.02 0.41
C TRP A 49 -18.25 -1.28 -0.17
N LEU A 50 -18.22 0.05 -0.34
CA LEU A 50 -19.33 0.77 -0.97
C LEU A 50 -19.41 0.55 -2.49
N SER A 51 -18.28 0.27 -3.13
CA SER A 51 -18.24 -0.13 -4.54
C SER A 51 -18.88 -1.49 -4.76
N THR A 52 -19.58 -1.68 -5.88
CA THR A 52 -20.05 -2.99 -6.35
C THR A 52 -19.15 -3.58 -7.44
N HIS A 53 -18.01 -2.94 -7.73
CA HIS A 53 -17.08 -3.39 -8.75
C HIS A 53 -16.37 -4.68 -8.35
N LYS A 54 -16.40 -5.69 -9.24
CA LYS A 54 -15.73 -7.00 -9.10
C LYS A 54 -15.92 -7.61 -7.70
N PRO A 55 -17.17 -7.95 -7.31
CA PRO A 55 -17.39 -8.63 -6.05
C PRO A 55 -16.70 -9.99 -6.04
N VAL A 56 -16.20 -10.42 -4.88
CA VAL A 56 -15.50 -11.70 -4.73
C VAL A 56 -16.16 -12.58 -3.68
N THR A 57 -16.22 -13.87 -3.99
CA THR A 57 -16.62 -14.93 -3.07
C THR A 57 -15.45 -15.88 -2.90
N ILE A 58 -15.00 -16.10 -1.66
CA ILE A 58 -13.87 -16.97 -1.33
C ILE A 58 -14.37 -18.05 -0.38
N PHE A 59 -14.17 -19.33 -0.71
CA PHE A 59 -14.64 -20.49 0.07
C PHE A 59 -16.13 -20.42 0.45
N GLY A 60 -16.98 -19.92 -0.45
CA GLY A 60 -18.42 -19.77 -0.23
C GLY A 60 -18.85 -18.53 0.56
N VAL A 61 -17.90 -17.72 1.05
CA VAL A 61 -18.19 -16.46 1.76
C VAL A 61 -18.13 -15.29 0.80
N HIS A 62 -19.21 -14.52 0.70
CA HIS A 62 -19.27 -13.30 -0.09
C HIS A 62 -18.56 -12.16 0.65
N LEU A 63 -17.49 -11.60 0.07
CA LEU A 63 -16.67 -10.56 0.68
C LEU A 63 -16.87 -9.20 0.02
N GLY A 64 -17.94 -9.03 -0.78
CA GLY A 64 -18.23 -7.82 -1.54
C GLY A 64 -17.06 -7.42 -2.45
N SER A 65 -16.86 -6.12 -2.65
CA SER A 65 -15.74 -5.56 -3.42
C SER A 65 -14.43 -5.54 -2.64
N LEU A 66 -14.07 -6.68 -2.01
CA LEU A 66 -12.90 -6.81 -1.12
C LEU A 66 -11.64 -6.14 -1.69
N TYR A 67 -11.31 -6.41 -2.95
CA TYR A 67 -10.08 -5.88 -3.55
C TYR A 67 -10.11 -4.36 -3.67
N VAL A 68 -11.27 -3.74 -3.91
CA VAL A 68 -11.43 -2.27 -3.88
C VAL A 68 -11.28 -1.77 -2.45
N ALA A 69 -11.95 -2.44 -1.50
CA ALA A 69 -11.89 -2.10 -0.08
C ALA A 69 -10.45 -2.13 0.47
N LEU A 70 -9.62 -3.09 0.06
CA LEU A 70 -8.20 -3.15 0.42
C LEU A 70 -7.42 -1.91 -0.07
N GLY A 71 -7.76 -1.36 -1.23
CA GLY A 71 -7.19 -0.11 -1.73
C GLY A 71 -7.57 1.09 -0.86
N VAL A 72 -8.85 1.22 -0.50
CA VAL A 72 -9.35 2.29 0.39
C VAL A 72 -8.71 2.20 1.79
N LEU A 73 -8.65 0.99 2.36
CA LEU A 73 -7.99 0.77 3.65
C LEU A 73 -6.50 1.10 3.59
N SER A 74 -5.82 0.71 2.50
CA SER A 74 -4.41 1.05 2.28
C SER A 74 -4.19 2.56 2.23
N PHE A 75 -5.07 3.29 1.57
CA PHE A 75 -5.01 4.76 1.50
C PHE A 75 -5.11 5.40 2.90
N TYR A 76 -6.04 4.95 3.73
CA TYR A 76 -6.19 5.44 5.11
C TYR A 76 -4.97 5.13 5.97
N LEU A 77 -4.48 3.90 5.93
CA LEU A 77 -3.30 3.50 6.69
C LEU A 77 -2.04 4.22 6.19
N ALA A 78 -1.93 4.46 4.89
CA ALA A 78 -0.83 5.23 4.30
C ALA A 78 -0.86 6.68 4.74
N ALA A 79 -2.01 7.34 4.65
CA ALA A 79 -2.19 8.71 5.12
C ALA A 79 -1.82 8.85 6.60
N LEU A 80 -2.33 7.95 7.46
CA LEU A 80 -1.96 7.90 8.88
C LEU A 80 -0.45 7.73 9.06
N THR A 81 0.16 6.77 8.38
CA THR A 81 1.60 6.47 8.50
C THR A 81 2.46 7.66 8.07
N ILE A 82 2.11 8.33 6.97
CA ILE A 82 2.82 9.49 6.45
C ILE A 82 2.69 10.67 7.40
N ILE A 83 1.46 11.01 7.84
CA ILE A 83 1.20 12.13 8.76
C ILE A 83 1.96 11.93 10.07
N VAL A 84 1.88 10.75 10.67
CA VAL A 84 2.60 10.45 11.92
C VAL A 84 4.11 10.50 11.73
N SER A 85 4.62 10.01 10.59
CA SER A 85 6.06 10.07 10.28
C SER A 85 6.58 11.48 10.07
N LEU A 86 5.77 12.39 9.51
CA LEU A 86 6.17 13.78 9.28
C LEU A 86 6.06 14.65 10.53
N LEU A 87 5.03 14.43 11.35
CA LEU A 87 4.72 15.35 12.45
C LEU A 87 5.18 14.86 13.84
N TRP A 88 5.30 13.54 14.03
CA TRP A 88 5.43 12.95 15.37
C TRP A 88 6.59 11.97 15.53
N ILE A 89 7.47 11.82 14.54
CA ILE A 89 8.66 10.96 14.66
C ILE A 89 9.53 11.33 15.86
N GLU A 90 9.73 12.63 16.13
CA GLU A 90 10.51 13.13 17.27
C GLU A 90 9.69 13.19 18.57
N LYS A 91 8.41 13.60 18.47
CA LYS A 91 7.55 13.86 19.65
C LYS A 91 6.97 12.60 20.29
N LYS A 92 6.66 11.57 19.50
CA LYS A 92 5.99 10.33 19.94
C LYS A 92 6.63 9.10 19.28
N PRO A 93 7.89 8.77 19.61
CA PRO A 93 8.65 7.71 18.92
C PRO A 93 8.00 6.32 19.01
N ARG A 94 7.28 6.01 20.11
CA ARG A 94 6.53 4.75 20.24
C ARG A 94 5.35 4.67 19.27
N LEU A 95 4.55 5.73 19.20
CA LEU A 95 3.43 5.83 18.27
C LEU A 95 3.91 5.79 16.81
N TRP A 96 4.98 6.54 16.53
CA TRP A 96 5.64 6.50 15.23
C TRP A 96 6.09 5.08 14.87
N LYS A 97 6.79 4.36 15.76
CA LYS A 97 7.24 3.01 15.47
C LYS A 97 6.08 2.06 15.16
N ILE A 98 5.01 2.11 15.96
CA ILE A 98 3.83 1.24 15.76
C ILE A 98 3.18 1.55 14.42
N THR A 99 2.89 2.82 14.15
CA THR A 99 2.25 3.24 12.89
C THR A 99 3.13 2.98 11.68
N HIS A 100 4.45 3.17 11.79
CA HIS A 100 5.38 2.88 10.71
C HIS A 100 5.47 1.38 10.40
N LEU A 101 5.28 0.49 11.39
CA LEU A 101 5.21 -0.95 11.14
C LEU A 101 3.92 -1.38 10.41
N ILE A 102 2.85 -0.56 10.44
CA ILE A 102 1.64 -0.81 9.64
C ILE A 102 1.95 -0.80 8.14
N ALA A 103 3.04 -0.16 7.71
CA ALA A 103 3.48 -0.18 6.31
C ALA A 103 3.61 -1.60 5.71
N TYR A 104 3.92 -2.62 6.51
CA TYR A 104 3.95 -4.00 6.02
C TYR A 104 2.56 -4.54 5.66
N VAL A 105 1.54 -4.16 6.43
CA VAL A 105 0.14 -4.50 6.11
C VAL A 105 -0.32 -3.74 4.87
N ILE A 106 0.06 -2.46 4.74
CA ILE A 106 -0.24 -1.65 3.55
C ILE A 106 0.33 -2.31 2.30
N ILE A 107 1.59 -2.74 2.32
CA ILE A 107 2.23 -3.43 1.19
C ILE A 107 1.44 -4.68 0.79
N ALA A 108 1.01 -5.49 1.77
CA ALA A 108 0.22 -6.68 1.49
C ALA A 108 -1.15 -6.33 0.86
N PHE A 109 -1.83 -5.32 1.39
CA PHE A 109 -3.13 -4.89 0.88
C PHE A 109 -3.02 -4.32 -0.54
N VAL A 110 -2.04 -3.44 -0.80
CA VAL A 110 -1.78 -2.88 -2.13
C VAL A 110 -1.41 -3.97 -3.13
N PHE A 111 -0.57 -4.94 -2.72
CA PHE A 111 -0.20 -6.07 -3.57
C PHE A 111 -1.42 -6.87 -4.04
N VAL A 112 -2.32 -7.22 -3.10
CA VAL A 112 -3.54 -7.97 -3.40
C VAL A 112 -4.52 -7.11 -4.22
N HIS A 113 -4.74 -5.85 -3.82
CA HIS A 113 -5.59 -4.89 -4.53
C HIS A 113 -5.21 -4.82 -6.02
N ALA A 114 -3.94 -4.56 -6.32
CA ALA A 114 -3.47 -4.44 -7.70
C ALA A 114 -3.53 -5.77 -8.45
N LEU A 115 -3.08 -6.88 -7.84
CA LEU A 115 -2.98 -8.18 -8.51
C LEU A 115 -4.34 -8.72 -9.01
N PHE A 116 -5.44 -8.35 -8.35
CA PHE A 116 -6.79 -8.83 -8.69
C PHE A 116 -7.67 -7.79 -9.40
N LEU A 117 -7.41 -6.49 -9.24
CA LEU A 117 -8.16 -5.45 -9.96
C LEU A 117 -7.49 -4.99 -11.25
N GLY A 118 -6.16 -4.91 -11.26
CA GLY A 118 -5.39 -4.35 -12.38
C GLY A 118 -5.60 -5.14 -13.66
N THR A 119 -6.09 -4.47 -14.70
CA THR A 119 -6.29 -5.06 -16.04
C THR A 119 -4.98 -5.57 -16.62
N ASP A 120 -3.90 -4.79 -16.48
CA ASP A 120 -2.56 -5.17 -16.94
C ASP A 120 -1.99 -6.36 -16.17
N LEU A 121 -2.49 -6.60 -14.96
CA LEU A 121 -2.06 -7.70 -14.09
C LEU A 121 -2.96 -8.94 -14.21
N ALA A 122 -3.94 -8.95 -15.10
CA ALA A 122 -4.83 -10.08 -15.27
C ALA A 122 -4.09 -11.34 -15.78
N HIS A 123 -3.14 -11.17 -16.69
CA HIS A 123 -2.33 -12.26 -17.27
C HIS A 123 -1.04 -11.71 -17.91
N GLY A 124 -0.14 -12.62 -18.29
CA GLY A 124 1.07 -12.28 -19.05
C GLY A 124 2.24 -11.76 -18.21
N PHE A 125 3.16 -11.05 -18.87
CA PHE A 125 4.45 -10.63 -18.32
C PHE A 125 4.30 -9.72 -17.09
N TRP A 126 3.44 -8.70 -17.16
CA TRP A 126 3.26 -7.73 -16.09
C TRP A 126 2.76 -8.36 -14.79
N ARG A 127 1.87 -9.36 -14.89
CA ARG A 127 1.42 -10.15 -13.74
C ARG A 127 2.58 -10.87 -13.05
N TRP A 128 3.42 -11.56 -13.82
CA TRP A 128 4.58 -12.25 -13.26
C TRP A 128 5.59 -11.30 -12.64
N LEU A 129 5.86 -10.18 -13.31
CA LEU A 129 6.73 -9.13 -12.78
C LEU A 129 6.21 -8.60 -11.44
N TRP A 130 4.90 -8.36 -11.32
CA TRP A 130 4.27 -7.96 -10.07
C TRP A 130 4.46 -9.01 -8.97
N ILE A 131 4.18 -10.28 -9.26
CA ILE A 131 4.29 -11.39 -8.30
C ILE A 131 5.74 -11.56 -7.83
N VAL A 132 6.70 -11.60 -8.74
CA VAL A 132 8.13 -11.76 -8.40
C VAL A 132 8.64 -10.57 -7.59
N SER A 133 8.25 -9.35 -7.96
CA SER A 133 8.62 -8.14 -7.21
C SER A 133 8.02 -8.15 -5.80
N GLY A 134 6.75 -8.53 -5.67
CA GLY A 134 6.08 -8.70 -4.38
C GLY A 134 6.74 -9.77 -3.50
N ALA A 135 7.12 -10.91 -4.08
CA ALA A 135 7.88 -11.94 -3.38
C ALA A 135 9.25 -11.43 -2.90
N GLY A 136 9.96 -10.68 -3.74
CA GLY A 136 11.22 -10.02 -3.37
C GLY A 136 11.07 -9.06 -2.19
N VAL A 137 10.02 -8.24 -2.21
CA VAL A 137 9.70 -7.33 -1.08
C VAL A 137 9.35 -8.12 0.18
N ALA A 138 8.55 -9.20 0.07
CA ALA A 138 8.21 -10.05 1.21
C ALA A 138 9.46 -10.69 1.84
N ILE A 139 10.38 -11.22 1.03
CA ILE A 139 11.67 -11.76 1.49
C ILE A 139 12.49 -10.67 2.19
N ALA A 140 12.54 -9.45 1.63
CA ALA A 140 13.25 -8.33 2.24
C ALA A 140 12.64 -7.92 3.60
N ILE A 141 11.31 -7.95 3.73
CA ILE A 141 10.59 -7.69 4.98
C ILE A 141 10.94 -8.77 6.01
N LEU A 142 10.84 -10.06 5.65
CA LEU A 142 11.17 -11.17 6.53
C LEU A 142 12.63 -11.08 7.02
N HIS A 143 13.57 -10.83 6.10
CA HIS A 143 14.97 -10.65 6.43
C HIS A 143 15.19 -9.43 7.36
N ARG A 144 14.47 -8.33 7.15
CA ARG A 144 14.53 -7.16 8.04
C ARG A 144 14.01 -7.47 9.44
N LEU A 145 12.86 -8.15 9.54
CA LEU A 145 12.25 -8.54 10.82
C LEU A 145 13.16 -9.51 11.59
N TRP A 146 13.75 -10.48 10.90
CA TRP A 146 14.73 -11.41 11.47
C TRP A 146 15.96 -10.67 12.01
N ARG A 147 16.54 -9.75 11.22
CA ARG A 147 17.68 -8.94 11.66
C ARG A 147 17.36 -8.00 12.82
N ALA A 148 16.11 -7.57 12.95
CA ALA A 148 15.68 -6.71 14.03
C ALA A 148 15.58 -7.42 15.39
N ARG A 149 15.73 -8.76 15.44
CA ARG A 149 15.65 -9.61 16.66
C ARG A 149 14.52 -9.20 17.60
N THR A 150 13.33 -9.11 17.03
CA THR A 150 12.05 -9.16 17.74
C THR A 150 11.34 -10.50 17.48
N VAL A 151 12.12 -11.59 17.40
CA VAL A 151 11.86 -12.96 17.87
C VAL A 151 13.22 -13.53 18.29
#